data_AF-A0A1B1N758-F1
#
_entry.id   AF-A0A1B1N758-F1
#
_cell.length_a   1.000
_cell.length_b   1.000
_cell.length_c   1.000
_cell.angle_alpha   90.00
_cell.angle_beta   90.00
_cell.angle_gamma   90.00
#
_symmetry.space_group_name_H-M   'P 1'
#
loop_
_entity.id
_entity.type
_entity.pdbx_description
1 polymer ?
#
loop_
_entity_poly.entity_id
_entity_poly.type
_entity_poly.pdbx_seq_one_letter_code
_entity_poly.pdbx_strand_id
1 'polypeptide(L)'
;MEAKILEGQRKAPKNELIGGHSPSINNANDNFAVEVLSTNADGTKNVVFTKQFPDGNISKLKKSTLFPDSWSDDQILKSITDVGNTPAISTRLRDGATWHRATINGVEIDVIKVGDDVTSGYPTGTINASRPSGF
;
A
#
# COMPACT_ATOMS: atom_id res chain seq x y z
N MET A 1 11.03 3.48 3.66
CA MET A 1 9.67 2.99 3.93
C MET A 1 8.62 3.83 3.20
N GLU A 2 8.62 5.15 3.42
CA GLU A 2 7.56 6.08 3.02
C GLU A 2 7.29 6.11 1.51
N ALA A 3 8.27 6.49 0.69
CA ALA A 3 8.11 6.56 -0.77
C ALA A 3 7.63 5.23 -1.39
N LYS A 4 8.06 4.10 -0.83
CA LYS A 4 7.56 2.78 -1.24
C LYS A 4 6.07 2.66 -0.95
N ILE A 5 5.62 2.98 0.25
CA ILE A 5 4.20 2.89 0.64
C ILE A 5 3.36 3.87 -0.19
N LEU A 6 3.76 5.14 -0.25
CA LEU A 6 2.97 6.20 -0.86
C LEU A 6 2.96 6.09 -2.37
N GLU A 7 4.13 6.10 -3.01
CA GLU A 7 4.25 6.23 -4.47
C GLU A 7 4.64 4.94 -5.19
N GLY A 8 5.09 3.94 -4.44
CA GLY A 8 5.66 2.72 -5.00
C GLY A 8 7.15 2.85 -5.35
N GLN A 9 7.85 1.72 -5.24
CA GLN A 9 9.28 1.58 -5.52
C GLN A 9 9.53 0.52 -6.59
N ARG A 10 10.49 0.77 -7.49
CA ARG A 10 10.95 -0.20 -8.49
C ARG A 10 11.63 -1.39 -7.81
N LYS A 11 11.22 -2.60 -8.17
CA LYS A 11 11.89 -3.85 -7.79
C LYS A 11 13.02 -4.13 -8.78
N ALA A 12 14.14 -3.43 -8.61
CA ALA A 12 15.32 -3.59 -9.46
C ALA A 12 15.80 -5.06 -9.51
N PRO A 13 16.26 -5.55 -10.69
CA PRO A 13 16.45 -4.82 -11.95
C PRO A 13 15.19 -4.72 -12.82
N LYS A 14 14.05 -5.26 -12.38
CA LYS A 14 12.82 -5.29 -13.18
C LYS A 14 12.04 -3.97 -13.07
N ASN A 15 11.22 -3.66 -14.08
CA ASN A 15 10.28 -2.53 -14.05
C ASN A 15 9.01 -2.85 -13.23
N GLU A 16 9.07 -3.80 -12.30
CA GLU A 16 7.96 -4.11 -11.40
C GLU A 16 7.89 -3.10 -10.26
N LEU A 17 6.69 -2.74 -9.82
CA LEU A 17 6.47 -1.85 -8.68
C LEU A 17 5.99 -2.63 -7.45
N ILE A 18 6.47 -2.22 -6.28
CA ILE A 18 5.96 -2.65 -4.96
C ILE A 18 5.51 -1.43 -4.15
N GLY A 19 4.47 -1.60 -3.32
CA GLY A 19 3.86 -0.50 -2.55
C GLY A 19 2.88 0.34 -3.39
N GLY A 20 2.88 1.67 -3.26
CA GLY A 20 2.05 2.58 -4.05
C GLY A 20 0.57 2.58 -3.67
N HIS A 21 0.24 3.34 -2.63
CA HIS A 21 -1.08 3.38 -1.99
C HIS A 21 -1.60 4.79 -1.69
N SER A 22 -0.82 5.85 -1.97
CA SER A 22 -1.27 7.24 -1.77
C SER A 22 -2.35 7.62 -2.79
N PRO A 23 -3.36 8.42 -2.40
CA PRO A 23 -4.33 9.01 -3.35
C PRO A 23 -3.68 9.97 -4.36
N SER A 24 -2.43 10.39 -4.14
CA SER A 24 -1.64 11.18 -5.11
C SER A 24 -1.27 10.41 -6.39
N ILE A 25 -1.44 9.08 -6.40
CA ILE A 25 -1.34 8.24 -7.59
C ILE A 25 -2.62 8.45 -8.42
N ASN A 26 -2.64 9.53 -9.21
CA ASN A 26 -3.76 9.91 -10.06
C ASN A 26 -3.26 10.65 -11.32
N ASN A 27 -4.17 10.91 -12.26
CA ASN A 27 -3.83 11.54 -13.57
C ASN A 27 -3.53 13.04 -13.50
N ALA A 28 -3.56 13.68 -12.32
CA ALA A 28 -3.04 15.04 -12.14
C ALA A 28 -1.53 15.05 -11.82
N ASN A 29 -0.93 13.89 -11.62
CA ASN A 29 0.50 13.72 -11.39
C ASN A 29 1.15 13.08 -12.62
N ASP A 30 1.99 13.85 -13.31
CA ASP A 30 2.62 13.45 -14.58
C ASP A 30 3.52 12.20 -14.48
N ASN A 31 3.89 11.79 -13.26
CA ASN A 31 4.64 10.56 -13.06
C ASN A 31 3.77 9.30 -13.21
N PHE A 32 2.45 9.42 -13.26
CA PHE A 32 1.53 8.28 -13.26
C PHE A 32 0.52 8.35 -14.41
N ALA A 33 0.18 7.18 -14.94
CA ALA A 33 -1.03 6.98 -15.73
C ALA A 33 -1.92 5.98 -14.98
N VAL A 34 -3.15 6.37 -14.69
CA VAL A 34 -4.02 5.67 -13.73
C VAL A 34 -5.41 5.44 -14.32
N GLU A 35 -5.90 4.21 -14.18
CA GLU A 35 -7.28 3.83 -14.41
C GLU A 35 -7.90 3.40 -13.07
N VAL A 36 -9.01 4.05 -12.70
CA VAL A 36 -9.79 3.66 -11.51
C VAL A 36 -10.77 2.56 -11.93
N LEU A 37 -10.59 1.37 -11.35
CA LEU A 37 -11.42 0.20 -11.64
C LEU A 37 -12.70 0.20 -10.80
N SER A 38 -12.59 0.62 -9.53
CA SER A 38 -13.74 0.79 -8.63
C SER A 38 -13.39 1.68 -7.43
N THR A 39 -14.42 2.21 -6.78
CA THR A 39 -14.33 2.88 -5.48
C THR A 39 -15.10 2.06 -4.46
N ASN A 40 -14.45 1.73 -3.34
CA ASN A 40 -15.05 0.94 -2.26
C ASN A 40 -15.90 1.84 -1.34
N ALA A 41 -16.75 1.23 -0.51
CA ALA A 41 -17.65 1.98 0.38
C ALA A 41 -16.91 2.82 1.45
N ASP A 42 -15.68 2.44 1.80
CA ASP A 42 -14.80 3.16 2.73
C ASP A 42 -14.01 4.30 2.07
N GLY A 43 -14.26 4.57 0.78
CA GLY A 43 -13.61 5.63 0.01
C GLY A 43 -12.25 5.25 -0.59
N THR A 44 -11.73 4.05 -0.29
CA THR A 44 -10.53 3.54 -0.96
C THR A 44 -10.82 3.25 -2.44
N LYS A 45 -9.78 3.28 -3.28
CA LYS A 45 -9.93 3.06 -4.74
C LYS A 45 -9.10 1.88 -5.20
N ASN A 46 -9.71 0.97 -5.95
CA ASN A 46 -8.97 -0.05 -6.66
C ASN A 46 -8.57 0.51 -8.02
N VAL A 47 -7.27 0.53 -8.30
CA VAL A 47 -6.72 1.13 -9.51
C VAL A 47 -5.79 0.17 -10.23
N VAL A 48 -5.59 0.41 -11.51
CA VAL A 48 -4.41 -0.05 -12.24
C VAL A 48 -3.62 1.16 -12.71
N PHE A 49 -2.29 1.14 -12.55
CA PHE A 49 -1.45 2.27 -12.93
C PHE A 49 -0.07 1.86 -13.44
N THR A 50 0.59 2.79 -14.12
CA THR A 50 2.03 2.79 -14.38
C THR A 50 2.70 3.99 -13.71
N LYS A 51 4.01 3.88 -13.41
CA LYS A 51 4.86 4.97 -12.94
C LYS A 51 6.01 5.18 -13.91
N GLN A 52 6.30 6.43 -14.26
CA GLN A 52 7.55 6.79 -14.93
C GLN A 52 8.69 6.90 -13.90
N PHE A 53 9.79 6.24 -14.17
CA PHE A 53 10.99 6.29 -13.34
C PHE A 53 11.92 7.44 -13.77
N PRO A 54 12.82 7.92 -12.88
CA PRO A 54 13.76 8.99 -13.22
C PRO A 54 14.70 8.69 -14.40
N ASP A 55 14.92 7.42 -14.72
CA ASP A 55 15.71 6.98 -15.88
C ASP A 55 14.91 6.94 -17.19
N GLY A 56 13.67 7.46 -17.18
CA GLY A 56 12.76 7.49 -18.32
C GLY A 56 12.02 6.17 -18.59
N ASN A 57 12.35 5.09 -17.87
CA ASN A 57 11.65 3.81 -18.02
C ASN A 57 10.26 3.87 -17.38
N ILE A 58 9.31 3.10 -17.93
CA ILE A 58 7.96 2.97 -17.38
C ILE A 58 7.84 1.64 -16.64
N SER A 59 7.15 1.66 -15.50
CA SER A 59 6.82 0.43 -14.78
C SER A 59 5.91 -0.50 -15.61
N LYS A 60 5.90 -1.79 -15.28
CA LYS A 60 4.79 -2.66 -15.64
C LYS A 60 3.49 -2.13 -15.02
N LEU A 61 2.36 -2.48 -15.61
CA LEU A 61 1.04 -2.23 -15.01
C LEU A 61 0.99 -2.84 -13.62
N LYS A 62 0.48 -2.05 -12.67
CA LYS A 62 0.32 -2.44 -11.29
C LYS A 62 -1.11 -2.23 -10.85
N LYS A 63 -1.70 -3.28 -10.27
CA LYS A 63 -2.94 -3.17 -9.51
C LYS A 63 -2.62 -2.75 -8.07
N SER A 64 -3.44 -1.87 -7.50
CA SER A 64 -3.30 -1.43 -6.12
C SER A 64 -4.63 -0.94 -5.57
N THR A 65 -4.75 -0.96 -4.25
CA THR A 65 -5.79 -0.23 -3.52
C THR A 65 -5.14 1.03 -2.94
N LEU A 66 -5.69 2.20 -3.28
CA LEU A 66 -5.27 3.49 -2.78
C LEU A 66 -6.11 3.87 -1.56
N PHE A 67 -5.49 4.59 -0.61
CA PHE A 67 -6.21 5.22 0.50
C PHE A 67 -7.21 6.27 -0.03
N PRO A 68 -8.22 6.65 0.77
CA PRO A 68 -9.19 7.66 0.36
C PRO A 68 -8.54 9.00 0.04
N ASP A 69 -9.11 9.76 -0.90
CA ASP A 69 -8.60 11.09 -1.30
C ASP A 69 -8.55 12.10 -0.14
N SER A 70 -9.34 11.88 0.92
CA SER A 70 -9.36 12.70 2.12
C SER A 70 -8.18 12.47 3.06
N TRP A 71 -7.37 11.42 2.84
CA TRP A 71 -6.23 11.11 3.69
C TRP A 71 -4.96 11.78 3.18
N SER A 72 -4.27 12.49 4.07
CA SER A 72 -2.93 13.01 3.81
C SER A 72 -1.89 11.90 3.88
N ASP A 73 -0.74 12.12 3.23
CA ASP A 73 0.39 11.19 3.29
C ASP A 73 0.87 10.98 4.75
N ASP A 74 0.91 12.03 5.57
CA ASP A 74 1.24 11.94 7.00
C ASP A 74 0.26 11.05 7.76
N GLN A 75 -1.05 11.20 7.50
CA GLN A 75 -2.07 10.34 8.10
C GLN A 75 -1.91 8.88 7.69
N ILE A 76 -1.58 8.62 6.42
CA ILE A 76 -1.34 7.27 5.90
C ILE A 76 -0.14 6.63 6.62
N LEU A 77 1.00 7.33 6.66
CA LEU A 77 2.23 6.83 7.27
C LEU A 77 2.04 6.59 8.77
N LYS A 78 1.42 7.55 9.47
CA LYS A 78 1.12 7.41 10.90
C LYS A 78 0.20 6.23 11.17
N SER A 79 -0.86 6.06 10.37
CA SER A 79 -1.80 4.96 10.56
C SER A 79 -1.13 3.60 10.36
N ILE A 80 -0.24 3.47 9.38
CA ILE A 80 0.54 2.25 9.15
C ILE A 80 1.51 1.98 10.31
N THR A 81 2.17 3.00 10.85
CA THR A 81 3.01 2.84 12.04
C THR A 81 2.18 2.41 13.25
N ASP A 82 1.03 3.05 13.49
CA ASP A 82 0.14 2.73 14.60
C ASP A 82 -0.37 1.28 14.50
N VAL A 83 -0.84 0.87 13.32
CA VAL A 83 -1.27 -0.52 13.05
C VAL A 83 -0.11 -1.50 13.25
N GLY A 84 1.09 -1.19 12.75
CA GLY A 84 2.27 -2.03 12.92
C GLY A 84 2.77 -2.17 14.36
N ASN A 85 2.28 -1.33 15.28
CA ASN A 85 2.58 -1.40 16.71
C ASN A 85 1.50 -2.12 17.51
N THR A 86 0.44 -2.62 16.85
CA THR A 86 -0.55 -3.49 17.49
C THR A 86 0.00 -4.91 17.71
N PRO A 87 -0.67 -5.76 18.50
CA PRO A 87 -0.29 -7.16 18.62
C PRO A 87 -0.38 -7.89 17.27
N ALA A 88 0.65 -8.69 16.95
CA ALA A 88 0.66 -9.48 15.73
C ALA A 88 -0.48 -10.51 15.74
N ILE A 89 -1.24 -10.55 14.63
CA ILE A 89 -2.25 -11.57 14.36
C ILE A 89 -1.57 -12.91 14.07
N SER A 90 -0.43 -12.87 13.36
CA SER A 90 0.30 -14.07 12.97
C SER A 90 1.77 -13.77 12.72
N THR A 91 2.62 -14.78 12.90
CA THR A 91 4.04 -14.74 12.58
C THR A 91 4.36 -15.79 11.52
N ARG A 92 5.04 -15.40 10.45
CA ARG A 92 5.44 -16.27 9.35
C ARG A 92 6.75 -16.99 9.70
N LEU A 93 6.68 -18.32 9.80
CA LEU A 93 7.80 -19.16 10.28
C LEU A 93 9.10 -19.01 9.48
N ARG A 94 9.02 -18.76 8.17
CA ARG A 94 10.19 -18.73 7.29
C ARG A 94 11.16 -17.59 7.61
N ASP A 95 10.64 -16.42 7.97
CA ASP A 95 11.43 -15.18 8.06
C ASP A 95 11.07 -14.31 9.27
N GLY A 96 10.20 -14.81 10.17
CA GLY A 96 9.78 -14.09 11.36
C GLY A 96 8.91 -12.86 11.08
N ALA A 97 8.43 -12.69 9.84
CA ALA A 97 7.57 -11.56 9.52
C ALA A 97 6.26 -11.64 10.32
N THR A 98 5.80 -10.52 10.88
CA THR A 98 4.55 -10.42 11.63
C THR A 98 3.51 -9.70 10.81
N TRP A 99 2.26 -10.16 10.89
CA TRP A 99 1.11 -9.51 10.28
C TRP A 99 0.24 -8.85 11.35
N HIS A 100 -0.13 -7.61 11.11
CA HIS A 100 -0.95 -6.75 11.95
C HIS A 100 -2.11 -6.18 11.12
N ARG A 101 -3.25 -5.96 11.77
CA ARG A 101 -4.42 -5.33 11.13
C ARG A 101 -5.21 -4.51 12.12
N ALA A 102 -5.63 -3.32 11.71
CA ALA A 102 -6.60 -2.52 12.43
C ALA A 102 -7.44 -1.68 11.46
N THR A 103 -8.57 -1.18 11.95
CA THR A 103 -9.41 -0.21 11.22
C THR A 103 -9.20 1.18 11.80
N ILE A 104 -8.79 2.13 10.96
CA ILE A 104 -8.58 3.53 11.33
C ILE A 104 -9.52 4.39 10.49
N ASN A 105 -10.37 5.19 11.12
CA ASN A 105 -11.34 6.06 10.44
C ASN A 105 -12.17 5.35 9.35
N GLY A 106 -12.58 4.11 9.62
CA GLY A 106 -13.39 3.29 8.70
C GLY A 106 -12.61 2.53 7.62
N VAL A 107 -11.28 2.71 7.52
CA VAL A 107 -10.42 2.00 6.57
C VAL A 107 -9.65 0.90 7.30
N GLU A 108 -9.81 -0.36 6.86
CA GLU A 108 -9.01 -1.48 7.35
C GLU A 108 -7.63 -1.48 6.67
N ILE A 109 -6.58 -1.65 7.47
CA ILE A 109 -5.19 -1.54 7.04
C ILE A 109 -4.46 -2.81 7.46
N ASP A 110 -3.73 -3.40 6.51
CA ASP A 110 -2.77 -4.47 6.77
C ASP A 110 -1.36 -3.93 6.85
N VAL A 111 -0.60 -4.40 7.84
CA VAL A 111 0.83 -4.09 8.00
C VAL A 111 1.62 -5.38 8.22
N ILE A 112 2.74 -5.50 7.50
CA ILE A 112 3.68 -6.62 7.63
C ILE A 112 5.03 -6.07 8.09
N LYS A 113 5.53 -6.53 9.24
CA LYS A 113 6.82 -6.14 9.80
C LYS A 113 7.81 -7.30 9.85
N VAL A 114 9.11 -7.01 9.80
CA VAL A 114 10.19 -7.93 10.20
C VAL A 114 10.98 -7.22 11.29
N GLY A 115 10.91 -7.71 12.53
CA GLY A 115 11.31 -6.91 13.68
C GLY A 115 10.49 -5.62 13.74
N ASP A 116 11.17 -4.47 13.79
CA ASP A 116 10.53 -3.15 13.78
C ASP A 116 10.34 -2.56 12.38
N ASP A 117 10.92 -3.19 11.35
CA ASP A 117 10.86 -2.67 10.00
C ASP A 117 9.53 -3.00 9.32
N VAL A 118 8.75 -1.98 8.97
CA VAL A 118 7.56 -2.14 8.13
C VAL A 118 7.99 -2.48 6.70
N THR A 119 7.70 -3.72 6.30
CA THR A 119 7.98 -4.22 4.95
C THR A 119 6.82 -3.99 3.99
N SER A 120 5.59 -3.89 4.49
CA SER A 120 4.39 -3.60 3.72
C SER A 120 3.33 -2.92 4.61
N GLY A 121 2.59 -1.96 4.06
CA GLY A 121 1.45 -1.31 4.71
C GLY A 121 0.49 -0.81 3.64
N TYR A 122 -0.79 -1.20 3.69
CA TYR A 122 -1.77 -0.89 2.64
C TYR A 122 -3.22 -0.96 3.13
N PRO A 123 -4.14 -0.20 2.54
CA PRO A 123 -5.56 -0.35 2.80
C PRO A 123 -6.06 -1.63 2.14
N THR A 124 -6.94 -2.36 2.80
CA THR A 124 -7.45 -3.64 2.31
C THR A 124 -8.65 -3.48 1.36
N GLY A 125 -9.30 -2.31 1.39
CA GLY A 125 -10.45 -1.96 0.56
C GLY A 125 -11.78 -2.59 1.00
N THR A 126 -11.77 -3.36 2.09
CA THR A 126 -12.95 -3.92 2.74
C THR A 126 -12.63 -4.30 4.18
N ILE A 127 -13.63 -4.26 5.05
CA ILE A 127 -13.51 -4.81 6.40
C ILE A 127 -13.44 -6.35 6.33
N ASN A 128 -12.64 -6.95 7.20
CA ASN A 128 -12.37 -8.39 7.27
C ASN A 128 -11.83 -8.97 5.95
N ALA A 129 -10.93 -8.25 5.29
CA ALA A 129 -10.33 -8.72 4.06
C ALA A 129 -9.64 -10.09 4.26
N SER A 130 -9.43 -10.82 3.16
CA SER A 130 -8.66 -12.05 3.21
C SER A 130 -7.27 -11.79 3.82
N ARG A 131 -6.73 -12.82 4.47
CA ARG A 131 -5.37 -12.80 5.01
C ARG A 131 -4.35 -12.46 3.91
N PRO A 132 -3.30 -11.66 4.21
CA PRO A 132 -2.24 -11.37 3.26
C PRO A 132 -1.57 -12.62 2.72
N SER A 133 -1.23 -12.60 1.44
CA SER A 133 -0.53 -13.73 0.81
C SER A 133 0.77 -14.08 1.53
N GLY A 134 0.99 -15.37 1.75
CA GLY A 134 2.19 -15.89 2.41
C GLY A 134 2.13 -15.87 3.94
N PHE A 135 1.06 -15.35 4.53
CA PHE A 135 0.67 -15.67 5.88
C PHE A 135 -0.33 -16.83 5.79
#